data_AF-A0A933S9R4-F1
#
_entry.id   AF-A0A933S9R4-F1
#
_cell.length_a   1.000
_cell.length_b   1.000
_cell.length_c   1.000
_cell.angle_alpha   90.00
_cell.angle_beta   90.00
_cell.angle_gamma   90.00
#
_symmetry.space_group_name_H-M   'P 1'
#
loop_
_entity.id
_entity.type
_entity.pdbx_description
1 polymer ?
#
loop_
_entity_poly.entity_id
_entity_poly.type
_entity_poly.pdbx_seq_one_letter_code
_entity_poly.pdbx_strand_id
1 'polypeptide(L)'
;MTLDFCTMDSPVGPLRLIAHREALVACEFVSAPDRLEHALARLHKHLGNCEPREHHDPAGSVGRLTRYFAGELHALDEQPCRPFGTEFQLRVWNALRLIPAGSTWTYAQLATHLGKPAAMRAVGAANGANSIALFLPCHRVIAADHTLWGYGGGLDRKRWLLNHEGAAFADKHAQETLRL
;
A
#
# COMPACT_ATOMS: atom_id res chain seq x y z
N MET A 1 24.64 2.10 9.19
CA MET A 1 23.37 1.35 9.23
C MET A 1 23.01 0.98 7.80
N THR A 2 22.31 -0.13 7.55
CA THR A 2 21.98 -0.58 6.18
C THR A 2 20.49 -0.50 5.89
N LEU A 3 20.16 -0.27 4.62
CA LEU A 3 18.83 -0.50 4.06
C LEU A 3 18.91 -1.68 3.10
N ASP A 4 18.28 -2.79 3.49
CA ASP A 4 18.21 -3.97 2.64
C ASP A 4 17.12 -3.77 1.59
N PHE A 5 17.44 -4.01 0.32
CA PHE A 5 16.47 -3.82 -0.75
C PHE A 5 16.54 -4.91 -1.82
N CYS A 6 15.42 -5.10 -2.51
CA CYS A 6 15.36 -5.81 -3.79
C CYS A 6 14.27 -5.23 -4.68
N THR A 7 14.26 -5.65 -5.94
CA THR A 7 13.12 -5.51 -6.82
C THR A 7 12.56 -6.89 -7.11
N MET A 8 11.24 -7.06 -7.02
CA MET A 8 10.56 -8.28 -7.42
C MET A 8 9.52 -7.99 -8.50
N ASP A 9 9.40 -8.88 -9.47
CA ASP A 9 8.28 -8.87 -10.39
C ASP A 9 7.00 -9.33 -9.68
N SER A 10 5.85 -8.80 -10.12
CA SER A 10 4.55 -9.18 -9.59
C SER A 10 3.45 -8.99 -10.62
N PRO A 11 2.26 -9.57 -10.41
CA PRO A 11 1.10 -9.35 -11.29
C PRO A 11 0.66 -7.87 -11.39
N VAL A 12 1.05 -7.03 -10.43
CA VAL A 12 0.81 -5.58 -10.43
C VAL A 12 2.03 -4.76 -10.86
N GLY A 13 2.98 -5.41 -11.55
CA GLY A 13 4.24 -4.82 -12.01
C GLY A 13 5.36 -4.87 -10.95
N PRO A 14 6.58 -4.43 -11.30
CA PRO A 14 7.73 -4.57 -10.41
C PRO A 14 7.61 -3.72 -9.15
N LEU A 15 7.94 -4.31 -8.00
CA LEU A 15 7.90 -3.71 -6.67
C LEU A 15 9.31 -3.53 -6.13
N ARG A 16 9.62 -2.31 -5.66
CA ARG A 16 10.83 -2.01 -4.89
C ARG A 16 10.52 -2.20 -3.40
N LEU A 17 11.16 -3.19 -2.79
CA LEU A 17 11.05 -3.51 -1.37
C LEU A 17 12.27 -2.95 -0.64
N ILE A 18 12.06 -2.26 0.48
CA ILE A 18 13.14 -1.69 1.29
C ILE A 18 12.85 -1.99 2.76
N ALA A 19 13.78 -2.67 3.42
CA ALA A 19 13.74 -2.99 4.83
C ALA A 19 14.88 -2.30 5.59
N HIS A 20 14.61 -2.01 6.86
CA HIS A 20 15.63 -1.60 7.81
C HIS A 20 15.55 -2.54 9.00
N ARG A 21 16.59 -3.38 9.18
CA ARG A 21 16.56 -4.53 10.09
C ARG A 21 15.40 -5.47 9.71
N GLU A 22 14.61 -5.91 10.68
CA GLU A 22 13.52 -6.87 10.49
C GLU A 22 12.20 -6.24 10.03
N ALA A 23 12.17 -4.92 9.77
CA ALA A 23 10.94 -4.23 9.40
C ALA A 23 11.01 -3.67 7.98
N LEU A 24 9.92 -3.88 7.23
CA LEU A 24 9.69 -3.23 5.95
C LEU A 24 9.40 -1.74 6.20
N VAL A 25 10.12 -0.88 5.47
CA VAL A 25 10.00 0.58 5.60
C VAL A 25 9.50 1.24 4.32
N ALA A 26 9.62 0.57 3.17
CA ALA A 26 8.96 0.97 1.93
C ALA A 26 8.65 -0.23 1.02
N CYS A 27 7.53 -0.14 0.31
CA CYS A 27 7.14 -0.98 -0.81
C CYS A 27 6.46 -0.08 -1.83
N GLU A 28 7.15 0.23 -2.93
CA GLU A 28 6.65 1.14 -3.98
C GLU A 28 6.76 0.49 -5.36
N PHE A 29 5.90 0.90 -6.28
CA PHE A 29 5.96 0.44 -7.67
C PHE A 29 7.14 1.08 -8.39
N VAL A 30 7.96 0.29 -9.08
CA VAL A 30 9.12 0.81 -9.84
C VAL A 30 8.68 1.77 -10.94
N SER A 31 7.49 1.57 -11.51
CA SER A 31 6.93 2.47 -12.53
C SER A 31 6.41 3.81 -11.98
N ALA A 32 6.57 4.07 -10.68
CA ALA A 32 6.16 5.32 -10.03
C ALA A 32 7.40 5.99 -9.38
N PRO A 33 8.36 6.49 -10.18
CA PRO A 33 9.65 6.99 -9.70
C PRO A 33 9.52 8.09 -8.66
N ASP A 34 8.63 9.06 -8.88
CA ASP A 34 8.37 10.15 -7.92
C ASP A 34 7.98 9.60 -6.54
N ARG A 35 7.18 8.54 -6.48
CA ARG A 35 6.77 7.95 -5.20
C ARG A 35 7.93 7.27 -4.50
N LEU A 36 8.75 6.54 -5.25
CA LEU A 36 9.96 5.91 -4.73
C LEU A 36 10.94 6.97 -4.20
N GLU A 37 11.15 8.06 -4.93
CA GLU A 37 11.97 9.19 -4.49
C GLU A 37 11.44 9.82 -3.20
N HIS A 38 10.13 10.08 -3.13
CA HIS A 38 9.51 10.60 -1.90
C HIS A 38 9.64 9.63 -0.72
N ALA A 39 9.53 8.32 -0.96
CA ALA A 39 9.75 7.31 0.08
C ALA A 39 11.21 7.34 0.57
N LEU A 40 12.18 7.32 -0.34
CA LEU A 40 13.61 7.38 -0.02
C LEU A 40 14.00 8.67 0.72
N ALA A 41 13.50 9.83 0.28
CA ALA A 41 13.70 11.10 0.97
C ALA A 41 13.14 11.06 2.40
N ARG A 42 11.98 10.41 2.59
CA ARG A 42 11.40 10.21 3.92
C ARG A 42 12.26 9.29 4.79
N LEU A 43 12.79 8.20 4.23
CA LEU A 43 13.69 7.30 4.96
C LEU A 43 14.96 8.03 5.38
N HIS A 44 15.60 8.75 4.46
CA HIS A 44 16.80 9.54 4.75
C HIS A 44 16.55 10.56 5.87
N LYS A 45 15.42 11.26 5.85
CA LYS A 45 15.04 12.21 6.91
C LYS A 45 14.97 11.58 8.31
N HIS A 46 14.50 10.34 8.43
CA HIS A 46 14.25 9.70 9.73
C HIS A 46 15.36 8.74 10.18
N LEU A 47 16.12 8.18 9.25
CA LEU A 47 17.18 7.19 9.51
C LEU A 47 18.57 7.74 9.24
N GLY A 48 18.68 8.93 8.65
CA GLY A 48 19.95 9.49 8.20
C GLY A 48 20.53 8.71 7.02
N ASN A 49 21.86 8.74 6.91
CA ASN A 49 22.59 7.98 5.90
C ASN A 49 22.61 6.50 6.27
N CYS A 50 21.87 5.71 5.50
CA CYS A 50 21.96 4.26 5.52
C CYS A 50 22.57 3.78 4.20
N GLU A 51 23.52 2.85 4.29
CA GLU A 51 24.11 2.22 3.11
C GLU A 51 23.10 1.27 2.48
N PRO A 52 22.77 1.44 1.19
CA PRO A 52 21.89 0.51 0.49
C PRO A 52 22.62 -0.83 0.31
N ARG A 53 21.96 -1.93 0.66
CA ARG A 53 22.48 -3.29 0.50
C ARG A 53 21.45 -4.14 -0.24
N GLU A 54 21.87 -4.77 -1.32
CA GLU A 54 21.00 -5.71 -2.02
C GLU A 54 20.79 -6.98 -1.17
N HIS A 55 19.56 -7.47 -1.10
CA HIS A 55 19.21 -8.65 -0.33
C HIS A 55 18.06 -9.39 -1.02
N HIS A 56 18.15 -10.71 -1.16
CA HIS A 56 17.17 -11.50 -1.91
C HIS A 56 15.75 -11.47 -1.32
N ASP A 57 15.63 -11.38 0.01
CA ASP A 57 14.33 -11.29 0.69
C ASP A 57 14.35 -10.31 1.90
N PRO A 58 14.31 -8.99 1.67
CA PRO A 58 14.37 -7.99 2.74
C PRO A 58 13.22 -8.17 3.74
N ALA A 59 13.56 -8.44 5.00
CA ALA A 59 12.59 -8.70 6.07
C ALA A 59 11.54 -9.79 5.78
N GLY A 60 11.86 -10.78 4.92
CA GLY A 60 10.93 -11.86 4.56
C GLY A 60 9.76 -11.42 3.66
N SER A 61 9.85 -10.22 3.08
CA SER A 61 8.76 -9.57 2.35
C SER A 61 8.48 -10.21 1.00
N VAL A 62 9.51 -10.72 0.30
CA VAL A 62 9.38 -11.39 -0.99
C VAL A 62 8.60 -12.69 -0.82
N GLY A 63 9.02 -13.55 0.11
CA GLY A 63 8.32 -14.81 0.36
C GLY A 63 6.85 -14.62 0.73
N ARG A 64 6.52 -13.59 1.51
CA ARG A 64 5.13 -13.23 1.85
C ARG A 64 4.34 -12.73 0.65
N LEU A 65 4.92 -11.88 -0.19
CA LEU A 65 4.27 -11.41 -1.42
C LEU A 65 4.03 -12.55 -2.39
N THR A 66 4.99 -13.47 -2.56
CA THR A 66 4.81 -14.66 -3.39
C THR A 66 3.60 -15.47 -2.94
N ARG A 67 3.46 -15.76 -1.64
CA ARG A 67 2.29 -16.46 -1.08
C ARG A 67 0.99 -15.67 -1.26
N TYR A 68 1.02 -14.37 -0.99
CA TYR A 68 -0.14 -13.49 -1.20
C TYR A 68 -0.65 -13.55 -2.63
N PHE A 69 0.25 -13.39 -3.62
CA PHE A 69 -0.12 -13.46 -5.04
C PHE A 69 -0.52 -14.87 -5.48
N ALA A 70 -0.09 -15.92 -4.76
CA ALA A 70 -0.54 -17.30 -4.98
C ALA A 70 -1.93 -17.60 -4.36
N GLY A 71 -2.55 -16.64 -3.67
CA GLY A 71 -3.90 -16.76 -3.10
C GLY A 71 -3.94 -16.92 -1.58
N GLU A 72 -2.80 -16.96 -0.89
CA GLU A 72 -2.75 -16.92 0.58
C GLU A 72 -2.94 -15.46 1.05
N LEU A 73 -4.16 -14.96 0.99
CA LEU A 73 -4.48 -13.53 1.16
C LEU A 73 -4.02 -12.93 2.51
N HIS A 74 -3.84 -13.77 3.54
CA HIS A 74 -3.39 -13.37 4.87
C HIS A 74 -1.87 -13.37 5.05
N ALA A 75 -1.08 -13.74 4.02
CA ALA A 75 0.38 -13.84 4.13
C ALA A 75 1.09 -12.52 4.50
N LEU A 76 0.45 -11.39 4.24
CA LEU A 76 0.98 -10.05 4.52
C LEU A 76 0.61 -9.52 5.91
N ASP A 77 -0.41 -10.10 6.55
CA ASP A 77 -1.06 -9.52 7.73
C ASP A 77 -0.08 -9.36 8.91
N GLU A 78 0.89 -10.26 9.04
CA GLU A 78 1.89 -10.25 10.12
C GLU A 78 3.21 -9.57 9.76
N GLN A 79 3.37 -9.01 8.56
CA GLN A 79 4.64 -8.37 8.16
C GLN A 79 4.97 -7.21 9.12
N PRO A 80 6.16 -7.23 9.77
CA PRO A 80 6.62 -6.08 10.53
C PRO A 80 6.82 -4.89 9.59
N CYS A 81 5.98 -3.87 9.75
CA CYS A 81 6.05 -2.64 8.98
C CYS A 81 6.39 -1.47 9.92
N ARG A 82 7.33 -0.63 9.51
CA ARG A 82 7.71 0.58 10.25
C ARG A 82 7.61 1.80 9.34
N PRO A 83 6.39 2.30 9.09
CA PRO A 83 6.20 3.49 8.27
C PRO A 83 6.70 4.73 9.02
N PHE A 84 7.18 5.72 8.27
CA PHE A 84 7.50 7.05 8.78
C PHE A 84 6.48 8.05 8.26
N GLY A 85 5.95 8.90 9.13
CA GLY A 85 4.91 9.87 8.80
C GLY A 85 4.49 10.67 10.02
N THR A 86 3.55 11.59 9.82
CA THR A 86 2.93 12.34 10.92
C THR A 86 2.10 11.41 11.82
N GLU A 87 1.83 11.82 13.05
CA GLU A 87 0.97 11.03 13.96
C GLU A 87 -0.39 10.68 13.32
N PHE A 88 -0.98 11.63 12.57
CA PHE A 88 -2.23 11.38 11.86
C PHE A 88 -2.07 10.34 10.74
N GLN A 89 -0.99 10.40 9.96
CA GLN A 89 -0.70 9.41 8.93
C GLN A 89 -0.50 8.01 9.53
N LEU A 90 0.29 7.91 10.62
CA LEU A 90 0.52 6.64 11.32
C LEU A 90 -0.80 6.04 11.82
N ARG A 91 -1.69 6.86 12.38
CA ARG A 91 -3.03 6.40 12.80
C ARG A 91 -3.88 5.88 11.63
N VAL A 92 -3.87 6.59 10.50
CA VAL A 92 -4.58 6.14 9.28
C VAL A 92 -4.02 4.82 8.80
N TRP A 93 -2.70 4.70 8.66
CA TRP A 93 -2.05 3.49 8.16
C TRP A 93 -2.23 2.27 9.07
N ASN A 94 -2.22 2.47 10.39
CA ASN A 94 -2.56 1.40 11.34
C ASN A 94 -4.01 0.94 11.18
N ALA A 95 -4.95 1.87 10.98
CA ALA A 95 -6.34 1.54 10.73
C ALA A 95 -6.56 0.81 9.38
N LEU A 96 -5.74 1.05 8.36
CA LEU A 96 -5.81 0.30 7.09
C LEU A 96 -5.64 -1.21 7.30
N ARG A 97 -4.73 -1.62 8.21
CA ARG A 97 -4.49 -3.05 8.50
C ARG A 97 -5.68 -3.75 9.16
N LEU A 98 -6.66 -2.99 9.67
CA LEU A 98 -7.89 -3.55 10.24
C LEU A 98 -8.91 -3.97 9.17
N ILE A 99 -8.70 -3.58 7.91
CA ILE A 99 -9.58 -3.94 6.80
C ILE A 99 -9.12 -5.29 6.25
N PRO A 100 -9.85 -6.40 6.45
CA PRO A 100 -9.43 -7.73 6.00
C PRO A 100 -9.36 -7.81 4.47
N ALA A 101 -8.55 -8.74 3.95
CA ALA A 101 -8.62 -9.09 2.53
C ALA A 101 -10.06 -9.50 2.15
N GLY A 102 -10.50 -9.08 0.97
CA GLY A 102 -11.86 -9.32 0.46
C GLY A 102 -12.92 -8.35 1.01
N SER A 103 -12.51 -7.42 1.87
CA SER A 103 -13.37 -6.34 2.39
C SER A 103 -12.87 -4.98 1.95
N THR A 104 -13.79 -4.01 1.91
CA THR A 104 -13.47 -2.60 1.66
C THR A 104 -14.10 -1.70 2.70
N TRP A 105 -13.43 -0.61 3.05
CA TRP A 105 -14.04 0.51 3.76
C TRP A 105 -14.16 1.72 2.85
N THR A 106 -15.13 2.58 3.12
CA THR A 106 -15.20 3.90 2.52
C THR A 106 -14.29 4.88 3.26
N TYR A 107 -13.88 5.98 2.62
CA TYR A 107 -13.18 7.06 3.30
C TYR A 107 -13.96 7.62 4.51
N ALA A 108 -15.29 7.61 4.44
CA ALA A 108 -16.16 8.02 5.55
C ALA A 108 -16.09 7.02 6.72
N GLN A 109 -16.15 5.72 6.44
CA GLN A 109 -16.00 4.68 7.48
C GLN A 109 -14.64 4.77 8.17
N LEU A 110 -13.56 4.95 7.39
CA LEU A 110 -12.22 5.11 7.95
C LEU A 110 -12.09 6.39 8.80
N ALA A 111 -12.67 7.51 8.35
CA ALA A 111 -12.67 8.76 9.11
C ALA A 111 -13.46 8.65 10.42
N THR A 112 -14.63 7.98 10.39
CA THR A 112 -15.44 7.71 11.58
C THR A 112 -14.71 6.79 12.55
N HIS A 113 -14.08 5.72 12.06
CA HIS A 113 -13.28 4.81 12.89
C HIS A 113 -12.15 5.54 13.64
N LEU A 114 -11.55 6.55 12.99
CA LEU A 114 -10.51 7.38 13.60
C LEU A 114 -11.04 8.45 14.57
N GLY A 115 -12.36 8.49 14.82
CA GLY A 115 -13.02 9.51 15.65
C GLY A 115 -13.02 10.90 15.02
N LYS A 116 -12.89 10.99 13.69
CA LYS A 116 -12.77 12.24 12.94
C LYS A 116 -13.66 12.23 11.67
N PRO A 117 -15.00 12.10 11.79
CA PRO A 117 -15.91 11.94 10.65
C PRO A 117 -15.82 13.08 9.62
N ALA A 118 -15.51 14.31 10.05
CA ALA A 118 -15.33 15.46 9.15
C ALA A 118 -14.00 15.46 8.36
N ALA A 119 -13.06 14.53 8.65
CA ALA A 119 -11.70 14.56 8.14
C ALA A 119 -11.48 13.70 6.87
N MET A 120 -12.53 13.38 6.10
CA MET A 120 -12.44 12.47 4.94
C MET A 120 -11.35 12.87 3.93
N ARG A 121 -11.20 14.16 3.62
CA ARG A 121 -10.15 14.64 2.70
C ARG A 121 -8.74 14.40 3.26
N ALA A 122 -8.55 14.67 4.55
CA ALA A 122 -7.26 14.44 5.22
C ALA A 122 -6.94 12.94 5.28
N VAL A 123 -7.94 12.09 5.56
CA VAL A 123 -7.81 10.63 5.48
C VAL A 123 -7.42 10.19 4.07
N GLY A 124 -8.05 10.73 3.03
CA GLY A 124 -7.69 10.45 1.64
C GLY A 124 -6.24 10.80 1.31
N ALA A 125 -5.79 11.99 1.73
CA ALA A 125 -4.39 12.41 1.56
C ALA A 125 -3.41 11.49 2.32
N ALA A 126 -3.73 11.13 3.56
CA ALA A 126 -2.92 10.19 4.34
C ALA A 126 -2.88 8.78 3.72
N ASN A 127 -4.00 8.29 3.20
CA ASN A 127 -4.09 7.02 2.48
C ASN A 127 -3.19 7.02 1.22
N GLY A 128 -3.21 8.11 0.44
CA GLY A 128 -2.36 8.27 -0.74
C GLY A 128 -0.86 8.40 -0.44
N ALA A 129 -0.52 8.91 0.75
CA ALA A 129 0.87 9.10 1.21
C ALA A 129 1.52 7.82 1.78
N ASN A 130 0.79 6.71 1.83
CA ASN A 130 1.31 5.40 2.21
C ASN A 130 2.44 4.99 1.26
N SER A 131 3.63 4.69 1.78
CA SER A 131 4.79 4.21 1.01
C SER A 131 5.13 2.74 1.25
N ILE A 132 4.23 1.99 1.87
CA ILE A 132 4.33 0.54 2.03
C ILE A 132 3.10 -0.09 1.38
N ALA A 133 3.05 0.00 0.04
CA ALA A 133 1.94 -0.55 -0.75
C ALA A 133 1.74 -2.04 -0.47
N LEU A 134 0.51 -2.52 -0.63
CA LEU A 134 0.03 -3.88 -0.34
C LEU A 134 0.04 -4.25 1.16
N PHE A 135 1.15 -4.08 1.88
CA PHE A 135 1.27 -4.43 3.30
C PHE A 135 0.50 -3.48 4.22
N LEU A 136 0.47 -2.18 3.88
CA LEU A 136 -0.51 -1.23 4.39
C LEU A 136 -1.59 -1.11 3.30
N PRO A 137 -2.76 -1.77 3.44
CA PRO A 137 -3.64 -2.06 2.31
C PRO A 137 -4.51 -0.87 1.91
N CYS A 138 -3.89 0.21 1.45
CA CYS A 138 -4.55 1.45 1.03
C CYS A 138 -5.48 1.27 -0.19
N HIS A 139 -5.34 0.16 -0.93
CA HIS A 139 -6.25 -0.22 -2.01
C HIS A 139 -7.63 -0.65 -1.52
N ARG A 140 -7.76 -1.08 -0.25
CA ARG A 140 -9.04 -1.50 0.37
C ARG A 140 -9.95 -0.32 0.77
N VAL A 141 -9.52 0.93 0.54
CA VAL A 141 -10.33 2.13 0.79
C VAL A 141 -10.92 2.67 -0.50
N ILE A 142 -12.24 2.80 -0.57
CA ILE A 142 -12.99 3.19 -1.77
C ILE A 142 -13.93 4.38 -1.52
N ALA A 143 -14.56 4.90 -2.58
CA ALA A 143 -15.55 5.96 -2.45
C ALA A 143 -16.87 5.43 -1.87
N ALA A 144 -17.72 6.36 -1.39
CA ALA A 144 -18.99 6.01 -0.75
C ALA A 144 -20.00 5.33 -1.70
N ASP A 145 -19.91 5.60 -3.01
CA ASP A 145 -20.71 4.94 -4.04
C ASP A 145 -20.08 3.62 -4.54
N HIS A 146 -19.13 3.07 -3.77
CA HIS A 146 -18.36 1.86 -4.05
C HIS A 146 -17.48 1.90 -5.29
N THR A 147 -17.28 3.08 -5.90
CA THR A 147 -16.43 3.21 -7.08
C THR A 147 -14.95 3.37 -6.75
N LEU A 148 -14.12 3.01 -7.72
CA LEU A 148 -12.68 3.19 -7.63
C LEU A 148 -12.29 4.61 -8.03
N TRP A 149 -11.71 5.33 -7.08
CA TRP A 149 -11.03 6.60 -7.31
C TRP A 149 -9.65 6.54 -6.68
N GLY A 150 -8.72 7.27 -7.28
CA GLY A 150 -7.40 7.64 -6.74
C GLY A 150 -6.62 6.48 -6.13
N TYR A 151 -5.54 6.06 -6.78
CA TYR A 151 -4.58 5.14 -6.19
C TYR A 151 -3.17 5.57 -6.54
N GLY A 152 -2.28 5.61 -5.53
CA GLY A 152 -0.90 6.00 -5.74
C GLY A 152 -0.17 5.14 -6.79
N GLY A 153 -0.57 3.87 -6.93
CA GLY A 153 -0.09 2.96 -7.97
C GLY A 153 -0.94 2.92 -9.24
N GLY A 154 -1.92 3.80 -9.44
CA GLY A 154 -2.83 3.75 -10.59
C GLY A 154 -4.02 2.80 -10.44
N LEU A 155 -5.13 3.13 -11.10
CA LEU A 155 -6.42 2.44 -10.88
C LEU A 155 -6.40 0.97 -11.29
N ASP A 156 -5.64 0.60 -12.32
CA ASP A 156 -5.58 -0.80 -12.80
C ASP A 156 -5.00 -1.73 -11.74
N ARG A 157 -3.99 -1.27 -11.00
CA ARG A 157 -3.42 -2.05 -9.88
C ARG A 157 -4.41 -2.20 -8.74
N LYS A 158 -5.12 -1.12 -8.39
CA LYS A 158 -6.15 -1.15 -7.33
C LYS A 158 -7.26 -2.14 -7.70
N ARG A 159 -7.73 -2.11 -8.95
CA ARG A 159 -8.71 -3.05 -9.49
C ARG A 159 -8.21 -4.49 -9.42
N TRP A 160 -6.99 -4.74 -9.88
CA TRP A 160 -6.39 -6.07 -9.84
C TRP A 160 -6.32 -6.61 -8.40
N LEU A 161 -5.82 -5.81 -7.46
CA LEU A 161 -5.69 -6.21 -6.04
C LEU A 161 -7.05 -6.50 -5.40
N LEU A 162 -8.06 -5.67 -5.65
CA LEU A 162 -9.40 -5.90 -5.12
C LEU A 162 -10.04 -7.16 -5.70
N ASN A 163 -9.86 -7.40 -7.01
CA ASN A 163 -10.32 -8.63 -7.66
C ASN A 163 -9.61 -9.87 -7.11
N HIS A 164 -8.28 -9.81 -6.96
CA HIS A 164 -7.46 -10.89 -6.38
C HIS A 164 -7.92 -11.26 -4.97
N GLU A 165 -8.30 -10.25 -4.18
CA GLU A 165 -8.81 -10.43 -2.83
C GLU A 165 -10.31 -10.83 -2.76
N GLY A 166 -11.04 -10.83 -3.88
CA GLY A 166 -12.48 -11.12 -3.90
C GLY A 166 -13.37 -10.00 -3.34
N ALA A 167 -12.87 -8.76 -3.31
CA ALA A 167 -13.60 -7.62 -2.78
C ALA A 167 -14.62 -7.04 -3.77
N ALA A 168 -15.80 -6.66 -3.27
CA ALA A 168 -16.84 -6.04 -4.09
C ALA A 168 -16.59 -4.53 -4.31
N PHE A 169 -16.65 -4.08 -5.57
CA PHE A 169 -16.58 -2.66 -5.95
C PHE A 169 -17.33 -2.41 -7.26
N ALA A 170 -17.67 -1.14 -7.52
CA ALA A 170 -18.31 -0.71 -8.77
C ALA A 170 -17.27 -0.16 -9.75
N ASP A 171 -17.06 -0.85 -10.86
CA ASP A 171 -16.12 -0.43 -11.91
C ASP A 171 -16.83 0.37 -13.00
N LYS A 172 -17.01 1.67 -12.76
CA LYS A 172 -17.65 2.55 -13.75
C LYS A 172 -16.77 2.84 -14.98
N HIS A 173 -15.48 2.51 -14.94
CA HIS A 173 -14.54 2.79 -16.05
C HIS A 173 -14.32 1.57 -16.97
N ALA A 174 -14.75 0.37 -16.60
CA ALA A 174 -14.70 -0.81 -17.49
C ALA A 174 -15.73 -0.76 -18.63
N GLN A 175 -16.75 0.09 -18.54
CA GLN A 175 -17.84 0.17 -19.53
C GLN A 175 -17.51 1.01 -20.78
N GLU A 176 -16.38 1.74 -20.81
CA GLU A 176 -15.97 2.52 -21.98
C GLU A 176 -15.13 1.72 -22.99
N THR A 177 -14.47 0.64 -22.57
CA THR A 177 -13.61 -0.17 -23.46
C THR A 177 -14.38 -1.16 -24.33
N LEU A 178 -15.68 -1.37 -24.09
CA LEU A 178 -16.57 -2.23 -24.90
C LEU A 178 -17.40 -1.45 -25.93
N ARG A 179 -17.10 -0.17 -26.17
CA ARG A 179 -17.78 0.70 -27.15
C ARG A 179 -16.88 1.23 -28.26
N LEU A 180 -15.72 0.62 -28.48
CA LEU A 180 -14.86 0.83 -29.65
C LEU A 180 -14.69 -0.51 -30.38
#